data_AF-A0A1J8QA61-F1
#
_entry.id   AF-A0A1J8QA61-F1
#
_cell.length_a   1.000
_cell.length_b   1.000
_cell.length_c   1.000
_cell.angle_alpha   90.00
_cell.angle_beta   90.00
_cell.angle_gamma   90.00
#
_symmetry.space_group_name_H-M   'P 1'
#
loop_
_entity.id
_entity.type
_entity.pdbx_description
1 polymer ?
#
loop_
_entity_poly.entity_id
_entity_poly.type
_entity_poly.pdbx_seq_one_letter_code
_entity_poly.pdbx_strand_id
1 'polypeptide(L)'
;MARTEDSLSTLDDKEAINRGFQMDGKSSIRPYIPAAVALASNAYAHLPDHATKLWICLLISVIICIDDRCLDRGLDIVHLFPFNERFVSCQPQGDPALKALDSLLREAPRYYSPLVSNLIVTSILDFVSSLLLDHETKDLRISTSTPLFPNYCRLLSGATTASVLLIFPATVPVQEYIQSLPDLFTVMNHTE
;
A
#
# COMPACT_ATOMS: atom_id res chain seq x y z
N MET A 1 -7.15 23.82 -2.69
CA MET A 1 -7.15 22.36 -2.84
C MET A 1 -7.01 21.93 -4.28
N ALA A 2 -7.98 22.21 -5.17
CA ALA A 2 -7.94 21.77 -6.58
C ALA A 2 -6.63 22.06 -7.35
N ARG A 3 -6.02 23.25 -7.16
CA ARG A 3 -4.78 23.63 -7.86
C ARG A 3 -3.53 22.83 -7.43
N THR A 4 -3.55 22.28 -6.23
CA THR A 4 -2.45 21.46 -5.68
C THR A 4 -2.63 20.00 -6.07
N GLU A 5 -3.86 19.49 -6.07
CA GLU A 5 -4.22 18.14 -6.52
C GLU A 5 -3.90 17.92 -8.01
N ASP A 6 -4.24 18.87 -8.88
CA ASP A 6 -3.90 18.81 -10.32
C ASP A 6 -2.38 18.82 -10.56
N SER A 7 -1.62 19.56 -9.75
CA SER A 7 -0.16 19.61 -9.87
C SER A 7 0.52 18.34 -9.37
N LEU A 8 -0.04 17.67 -8.36
CA LEU A 8 0.48 16.42 -7.83
C LEU A 8 0.16 15.27 -8.80
N SER A 9 -1.08 15.19 -9.28
CA SER A 9 -1.52 14.19 -10.27
C SER A 9 -0.68 14.20 -11.55
N THR A 10 -0.40 15.39 -12.10
CA THR A 10 0.45 15.51 -13.30
C THR A 10 1.92 15.19 -13.06
N LEU A 11 2.40 15.32 -11.82
CA LEU A 11 3.76 14.96 -11.43
C LEU A 11 3.89 13.46 -11.17
N ASP A 12 2.88 12.86 -10.56
CA ASP A 12 2.79 11.42 -10.32
C ASP A 12 2.75 10.64 -11.64
N ASP A 13 1.97 11.10 -12.63
CA ASP A 13 1.92 10.51 -13.97
C ASP A 13 3.32 10.49 -14.62
N LYS A 14 4.05 11.61 -14.52
CA LYS A 14 5.42 11.71 -15.09
C LYS A 14 6.41 10.83 -14.34
N GLU A 15 6.32 10.82 -13.02
CA GLU A 15 7.22 10.02 -12.20
C GLU A 15 6.98 8.51 -12.41
N ALA A 16 5.72 8.09 -12.50
CA ALA A 16 5.35 6.72 -12.83
C ALA A 16 5.94 6.28 -14.18
N ILE A 17 5.85 7.14 -15.20
CA ILE A 17 6.47 6.91 -16.52
C ILE A 17 8.00 6.79 -16.39
N ASN A 18 8.65 7.71 -15.67
CA ASN A 18 10.10 7.72 -15.47
C ASN A 18 10.59 6.44 -14.76
N ARG A 19 9.78 5.88 -13.86
CA ARG A 19 10.04 4.62 -13.15
C ARG A 19 9.72 3.37 -13.98
N GLY A 20 9.18 3.55 -15.18
CA GLY A 20 8.78 2.45 -16.07
C GLY A 20 7.56 1.68 -15.56
N PHE A 21 6.69 2.35 -14.78
CA PHE A 21 5.42 1.76 -14.37
C PHE A 21 4.47 1.65 -15.56
N GLN A 22 3.62 0.63 -15.54
CA GLN A 22 2.66 0.42 -16.61
C GLN A 22 1.56 1.49 -16.52
N MET A 23 1.48 2.36 -17.53
CA MET A 23 0.51 3.47 -17.59
C MET A 23 -0.65 3.21 -18.56
N ASP A 24 -0.58 2.15 -19.36
CA ASP A 24 -1.59 1.80 -20.36
C ASP A 24 -1.98 0.32 -20.28
N GLY A 25 -3.16 -0.02 -20.80
CA GLY A 25 -3.66 -1.39 -20.84
C GLY A 25 -4.16 -1.93 -19.50
N LYS A 26 -4.33 -3.25 -19.40
CA LYS A 26 -5.02 -3.91 -18.28
C LYS A 26 -4.28 -3.84 -16.94
N SER A 27 -2.96 -3.67 -16.95
CA SER A 27 -2.13 -3.56 -15.75
C SER A 27 -1.76 -2.11 -15.45
N SER A 28 -2.49 -1.14 -16.02
CA SER A 28 -2.23 0.29 -15.83
C SER A 28 -2.55 0.73 -14.41
N ILE A 29 -1.63 1.47 -13.79
CA ILE A 29 -1.89 2.12 -12.49
C ILE A 29 -2.57 3.49 -12.63
N ARG A 30 -2.63 4.03 -13.86
CA ARG A 30 -3.09 5.40 -14.14
C ARG A 30 -4.51 5.71 -13.64
N PRO A 31 -5.50 4.80 -13.76
CA PRO A 31 -6.85 5.06 -13.25
C PRO A 31 -6.90 5.30 -11.73
N TYR A 32 -5.90 4.82 -10.99
CA TYR A 32 -5.86 4.83 -9.53
C TYR A 32 -5.10 6.04 -8.96
N ILE A 33 -4.30 6.73 -9.78
CA ILE A 33 -3.53 7.91 -9.37
C ILE A 33 -4.44 9.03 -8.81
N PRO A 34 -5.59 9.39 -9.41
CA PRO A 34 -6.44 10.44 -8.85
C PRO A 34 -6.95 10.11 -7.43
N ALA A 35 -7.30 8.84 -7.17
CA ALA A 35 -7.73 8.41 -5.85
C ALA A 35 -6.57 8.47 -4.84
N ALA A 36 -5.39 8.02 -5.24
CA ALA A 36 -4.18 8.11 -4.42
C ALA A 36 -3.77 9.54 -4.10
N VAL A 37 -3.85 10.45 -5.09
CA VAL A 37 -3.59 11.89 -4.91
C VAL A 37 -4.56 12.50 -3.90
N ALA A 38 -5.85 12.20 -4.02
CA ALA A 38 -6.84 12.67 -3.08
C ALA A 38 -6.54 12.13 -1.67
N LEU A 39 -6.24 10.84 -1.53
CA LEU A 39 -5.89 10.25 -0.24
C LEU A 39 -4.65 10.92 0.35
N ALA A 40 -3.56 11.01 -0.42
CA ALA A 40 -2.30 11.57 0.04
C ALA A 40 -2.41 13.07 0.38
N SER A 41 -3.20 13.82 -0.38
CA SER A 41 -3.42 15.25 -0.14
C SER A 41 -4.26 15.51 1.10
N ASN A 42 -5.14 14.58 1.50
CA ASN A 42 -5.94 14.72 2.71
C ASN A 42 -5.25 14.15 3.95
N ALA A 43 -4.58 13.00 3.83
CA ALA A 43 -3.99 12.28 4.96
C ALA A 43 -2.53 12.63 5.26
N TYR A 44 -1.76 13.07 4.25
CA TYR A 44 -0.30 13.22 4.35
C TYR A 44 0.22 14.59 3.88
N ALA A 45 -0.67 15.59 3.72
CA ALA A 45 -0.28 16.92 3.26
C ALA A 45 0.73 17.62 4.19
N HIS A 46 0.69 17.31 5.49
CA HIS A 46 1.57 17.88 6.52
C HIS A 46 3.02 17.37 6.45
N LEU A 47 3.30 16.29 5.71
CA LEU A 47 4.67 15.83 5.55
C LEU A 47 5.54 16.94 4.91
N PRO A 48 6.79 17.15 5.36
CA PRO A 48 7.60 18.26 4.85
C PRO A 48 8.25 17.92 3.50
N ASP A 49 8.64 16.66 3.31
CA ASP A 49 9.40 16.24 2.13
C ASP A 49 8.49 15.87 0.96
N HIS A 50 8.73 16.53 -0.18
CA HIS A 50 7.97 16.29 -1.39
C HIS A 50 8.25 14.91 -1.98
N ALA A 51 9.50 14.42 -1.92
CA ALA A 51 9.86 13.12 -2.48
C ALA A 51 9.16 11.98 -1.74
N THR A 52 9.02 12.08 -0.41
CA THR A 52 8.26 11.15 0.43
C THR A 52 6.78 11.14 0.04
N LYS A 53 6.14 12.31 -0.15
CA LYS A 53 4.73 12.37 -0.59
C LYS A 53 4.51 11.71 -1.94
N LEU A 54 5.39 11.97 -2.90
CA LEU A 54 5.36 11.38 -4.23
C LEU A 54 5.49 9.85 -4.16
N TRP A 55 6.44 9.36 -3.35
CA TRP A 55 6.59 7.92 -3.12
C TRP A 55 5.35 7.29 -2.46
N ILE A 56 4.77 7.95 -1.45
CA ILE A 56 3.52 7.52 -0.80
C ILE A 56 2.39 7.46 -1.81
N CYS A 57 2.22 8.48 -2.65
CA CYS A 57 1.16 8.53 -3.64
C CYS A 57 1.27 7.39 -4.67
N LEU A 58 2.49 7.12 -5.17
CA LEU A 58 2.74 6.00 -6.06
C LEU A 58 2.49 4.66 -5.38
N LEU A 59 2.88 4.51 -4.12
CA LEU A 59 2.64 3.30 -3.33
C LEU A 59 1.13 3.03 -3.19
N ILE A 60 0.35 4.04 -2.81
CA ILE A 60 -1.10 3.94 -2.69
C ILE A 60 -1.72 3.62 -4.05
N SER A 61 -1.29 4.28 -5.13
CA SER A 61 -1.80 4.02 -6.49
C SER A 61 -1.63 2.55 -6.88
N VAL A 62 -0.46 1.98 -6.59
CA VAL A 62 -0.15 0.57 -6.89
C VAL A 62 -0.95 -0.38 -5.99
N ILE A 63 -1.11 -0.07 -4.70
CA ILE A 63 -1.90 -0.87 -3.77
C ILE A 63 -3.37 -0.93 -4.22
N ILE A 64 -3.99 0.22 -4.51
CA ILE A 64 -5.38 0.27 -5.01
C ILE A 64 -5.49 -0.50 -6.33
N CYS A 65 -4.52 -0.33 -7.24
CA CYS A 65 -4.50 -1.06 -8.50
C CYS A 65 -4.50 -2.58 -8.30
N ILE A 66 -3.69 -3.09 -7.35
CA ILE A 66 -3.61 -4.52 -7.06
C ILE A 66 -4.90 -5.02 -6.41
N ASP A 67 -5.43 -4.29 -5.42
CA ASP A 67 -6.66 -4.65 -4.70
C ASP A 67 -7.85 -4.78 -5.66
N ASP A 68 -8.13 -3.72 -6.44
CA ASP A 68 -9.24 -3.69 -7.40
C ASP A 68 -9.07 -4.77 -8.47
N ARG A 69 -7.85 -4.98 -8.97
CA ARG A 69 -7.60 -6.03 -9.98
C ARG A 69 -7.71 -7.43 -9.40
N CYS A 70 -7.45 -7.65 -8.12
CA CYS A 70 -7.70 -8.91 -7.45
C CYS A 70 -9.20 -9.21 -7.37
N LEU A 71 -10.02 -8.20 -7.04
CA LEU A 71 -11.48 -8.33 -6.96
C LEU A 71 -12.12 -8.57 -8.34
N ASP A 72 -11.70 -7.82 -9.36
CA ASP A 72 -12.27 -7.89 -10.71
C ASP A 72 -11.68 -9.00 -11.59
N ARG A 73 -10.83 -9.88 -11.03
CA ARG A 73 -10.07 -10.92 -11.76
C ARG A 73 -9.16 -10.37 -12.87
N GLY A 74 -8.75 -9.11 -12.76
CA GLY A 74 -7.80 -8.44 -13.64
C GLY A 74 -6.34 -8.73 -13.31
N LEU A 75 -6.06 -9.27 -12.13
CA LEU A 75 -4.75 -9.80 -11.73
C LEU A 75 -4.83 -11.32 -11.65
N ASP A 76 -3.94 -12.02 -12.37
CA ASP A 76 -3.86 -13.47 -12.28
C ASP A 76 -3.26 -13.87 -10.93
N ILE A 77 -4.03 -14.62 -10.14
CA ILE A 77 -3.65 -15.09 -8.81
C ILE A 77 -2.34 -15.88 -8.85
N VAL A 78 -2.00 -16.51 -9.99
CA VAL A 78 -0.74 -17.23 -10.19
C VAL A 78 0.50 -16.35 -9.98
N HIS A 79 0.37 -15.04 -10.20
CA HIS A 79 1.45 -14.08 -9.97
C HIS A 79 1.47 -13.54 -8.55
N LEU A 80 0.33 -13.53 -7.86
CA LEU A 80 0.19 -13.04 -6.49
C LEU A 80 0.73 -14.04 -5.47
N PHE A 81 0.45 -15.34 -5.65
CA PHE A 81 0.91 -16.41 -4.74
C PHE A 81 2.41 -16.35 -4.41
N PRO A 82 3.32 -16.25 -5.40
CA PRO A 82 4.75 -16.22 -5.13
C PRO A 82 5.27 -14.83 -4.79
N PHE A 83 4.44 -13.79 -4.65
CA PHE A 83 4.91 -12.40 -4.51
C PHE A 83 5.87 -12.23 -3.32
N ASN A 84 5.45 -12.64 -2.11
CA ASN A 84 6.27 -12.50 -0.89
C ASN A 84 7.56 -13.33 -0.97
N GLU A 85 7.47 -14.57 -1.47
CA GLU A 85 8.65 -15.44 -1.69
C GLU A 85 9.67 -14.79 -2.63
N ARG A 86 9.18 -14.25 -3.76
CA ARG A 86 10.00 -13.57 -4.76
C ARG A 86 10.57 -12.26 -4.23
N PHE A 87 9.80 -11.51 -3.45
CA PHE A 87 10.25 -10.29 -2.79
C PHE A 87 11.47 -10.58 -1.90
N VAL A 88 11.36 -11.57 -1.00
CA VAL A 88 12.45 -11.95 -0.08
C VAL A 88 13.65 -12.55 -0.83
N SER A 89 13.39 -13.32 -1.88
CA SER A 89 14.44 -13.99 -2.67
C SER A 89 15.03 -13.12 -3.79
N CYS A 90 14.64 -11.83 -3.85
CA CYS A 90 15.02 -10.88 -4.90
C CYS A 90 14.78 -11.41 -6.33
N GLN A 91 13.72 -12.20 -6.52
CA GLN A 91 13.32 -12.72 -7.82
C GLN A 91 12.36 -11.76 -8.53
N PRO A 92 12.37 -11.68 -9.87
CA PRO A 92 11.45 -10.83 -10.61
C PRO A 92 9.98 -11.19 -10.38
N GLN A 93 9.12 -10.17 -10.29
CA GLN A 93 7.67 -10.34 -10.20
C GLN A 93 7.04 -10.62 -11.57
N GLY A 94 5.91 -11.33 -11.58
CA GLY A 94 5.24 -11.80 -12.79
C GLY A 94 4.26 -10.81 -13.42
N ASP A 95 3.82 -9.80 -12.68
CA ASP A 95 2.88 -8.77 -13.13
C ASP A 95 3.51 -7.37 -13.00
N PRO A 96 3.24 -6.43 -13.93
CA PRO A 96 3.79 -5.08 -13.87
C PRO A 96 3.45 -4.28 -12.60
N ALA A 97 2.23 -4.42 -12.05
CA ALA A 97 1.85 -3.73 -10.83
C ALA A 97 2.55 -4.35 -9.61
N LEU A 98 2.69 -5.68 -9.58
CA LEU A 98 3.48 -6.37 -8.55
C LEU A 98 4.97 -5.99 -8.63
N LYS A 99 5.52 -5.82 -9.84
CA LYS A 99 6.89 -5.32 -10.03
C LYS A 99 7.04 -3.88 -9.51
N ALA A 100 6.06 -3.01 -9.77
CA ALA A 100 6.05 -1.65 -9.23
C ALA A 100 5.99 -1.66 -7.69
N LEU A 101 5.16 -2.52 -7.10
CA LEU A 101 5.07 -2.69 -5.65
C LEU A 101 6.41 -3.14 -5.06
N ASP A 102 7.01 -4.20 -5.61
CA ASP A 102 8.34 -4.69 -5.21
C ASP A 102 9.39 -3.58 -5.23
N SER A 103 9.43 -2.79 -6.32
CA SER A 103 10.34 -1.65 -6.42
C SER A 103 10.11 -0.61 -5.33
N LEU A 104 8.85 -0.22 -5.08
CA LEU A 104 8.52 0.81 -4.09
C LEU A 104 8.82 0.35 -2.66
N LEU A 105 8.55 -0.92 -2.33
CA LEU A 105 8.86 -1.50 -1.03
C LEU A 105 10.37 -1.50 -0.74
N ARG A 106 11.20 -1.80 -1.75
CA ARG A 106 12.67 -1.73 -1.63
C ARG A 106 13.20 -0.31 -1.41
N GLU A 107 12.41 0.71 -1.75
CA GLU A 107 12.77 2.11 -1.55
C GLU A 107 12.38 2.65 -0.17
N ALA A 108 11.56 1.94 0.60
CA ALA A 108 11.13 2.39 1.94
C ALA A 108 12.29 2.85 2.86
N PRO A 109 13.48 2.22 2.87
CA PRO A 109 14.63 2.68 3.66
C PRO A 109 15.24 4.01 3.21
N ARG A 110 14.88 4.52 2.01
CA ARG A 110 15.28 5.86 1.55
C ARG A 110 14.46 6.97 2.20
N TYR A 111 13.24 6.64 2.63
CA TYR A 111 12.26 7.61 3.14
C TYR A 111 12.05 7.50 4.65
N TYR A 112 12.32 6.34 5.25
CA TYR A 112 12.05 6.10 6.66
C TYR A 112 13.24 5.42 7.36
N SER A 113 13.25 5.50 8.69
CA SER A 113 14.27 4.80 9.50
C SER A 113 14.14 3.27 9.34
N PRO A 114 15.22 2.50 9.57
CA PRO A 114 15.19 1.05 9.35
C PRO A 114 14.04 0.32 10.04
N LEU A 115 13.71 0.69 11.29
CA LEU A 115 12.58 0.09 12.01
C LEU A 115 11.24 0.39 11.32
N VAL A 116 11.00 1.66 10.97
CA VAL A 116 9.74 2.10 10.37
C VAL A 116 9.59 1.53 8.96
N SER A 117 10.65 1.53 8.17
CA SER A 117 10.66 0.91 6.84
C SER A 117 10.34 -0.58 6.91
N ASN A 118 10.91 -1.32 7.88
CA ASN A 118 10.60 -2.74 8.06
C ASN A 118 9.12 -2.94 8.38
N LEU A 119 8.55 -2.13 9.28
CA LEU A 119 7.13 -2.24 9.65
C LEU A 119 6.20 -1.90 8.49
N ILE A 120 6.52 -0.87 7.68
CA ILE A 120 5.78 -0.53 6.46
C ILE A 120 5.82 -1.70 5.48
N VAL A 121 7.02 -2.23 5.20
CA VAL A 121 7.20 -3.35 4.27
C VAL A 121 6.43 -4.57 4.75
N THR A 122 6.57 -4.98 6.00
CA THR A 122 5.84 -6.12 6.57
C THR A 122 4.33 -5.92 6.46
N SER A 123 3.82 -4.73 6.81
CA SER A 123 2.39 -4.43 6.69
C SER A 123 1.85 -4.58 5.27
N ILE A 124 2.67 -4.33 4.25
CA ILE A 124 2.25 -4.45 2.85
C ILE A 124 2.39 -5.89 2.34
N LEU A 125 3.38 -6.64 2.84
CA LEU A 125 3.45 -8.10 2.61
C LEU A 125 2.26 -8.84 3.27
N ASP A 126 1.80 -8.35 4.42
CA ASP A 126 0.58 -8.82 5.09
C ASP A 126 -0.67 -8.50 4.26
N PHE A 127 -0.76 -7.30 3.68
CA PHE A 127 -1.81 -6.96 2.72
C PHE A 127 -1.82 -7.91 1.51
N VAL A 128 -0.66 -8.18 0.88
CA VAL A 128 -0.64 -9.15 -0.23
C VAL A 128 -1.09 -10.55 0.24
N SER A 129 -0.75 -10.93 1.47
CA SER A 129 -1.20 -12.20 2.05
C SER A 129 -2.71 -12.20 2.32
N SER A 130 -3.31 -11.06 2.63
CA SER A 130 -4.77 -10.95 2.81
C SER A 130 -5.52 -11.16 1.50
N LEU A 131 -4.98 -10.66 0.38
CA LEU A 131 -5.59 -10.90 -0.94
C LEU A 131 -5.62 -12.40 -1.29
N LEU A 132 -4.56 -13.13 -0.90
CA LEU A 132 -4.54 -14.60 -1.02
C LEU A 132 -5.53 -15.25 -0.05
N LEU A 133 -5.63 -14.76 1.18
CA LEU A 133 -6.60 -15.24 2.16
C LEU A 133 -8.04 -15.08 1.65
N ASP A 134 -8.38 -13.93 1.06
CA ASP A 134 -9.69 -13.67 0.48
C ASP A 134 -9.96 -14.62 -0.69
N HIS A 135 -8.96 -14.89 -1.54
CA HIS A 135 -9.08 -15.89 -2.60
C HIS A 135 -9.36 -17.30 -2.06
N GLU A 136 -8.62 -17.73 -1.04
CA GLU A 136 -8.76 -19.06 -0.43
C GLU A 136 -10.04 -19.21 0.39
N THR A 137 -10.59 -18.11 0.92
CA THR A 137 -11.77 -18.12 1.79
C THR A 137 -13.05 -17.65 1.13
N LYS A 138 -13.03 -17.30 -0.17
CA LYS A 138 -14.20 -16.77 -0.91
C LYS A 138 -15.48 -17.60 -0.80
N ASP A 139 -15.36 -18.92 -0.67
CA ASP A 139 -16.48 -19.86 -0.59
C ASP A 139 -16.65 -20.43 0.84
N LEU A 140 -15.84 -19.98 1.79
CA LEU A 140 -15.84 -20.47 3.16
C LEU A 140 -17.00 -19.84 3.95
N ARG A 141 -17.81 -20.68 4.60
CA ARG A 141 -18.77 -20.21 5.61
C ARG A 141 -18.03 -19.88 6.89
N ILE A 142 -17.85 -18.60 7.17
CA ILE A 142 -17.23 -18.13 8.41
C ILE A 142 -18.11 -18.54 9.60
N SER A 143 -17.49 -19.16 10.61
CA SER A 143 -18.19 -19.58 11.81
C SER A 143 -18.59 -18.38 12.67
N THR A 144 -19.81 -18.39 13.20
CA THR A 144 -20.24 -17.40 14.20
C THR A 144 -19.50 -17.54 15.53
N SER A 145 -18.78 -18.65 15.75
CA SER A 145 -17.96 -18.90 16.93
C SER A 145 -16.55 -18.31 16.85
N THR A 146 -16.20 -17.62 15.75
CA THR A 146 -14.87 -17.00 15.54
C THR A 146 -14.98 -15.48 15.40
N PRO A 147 -15.34 -14.74 16.47
CA PRO A 147 -15.62 -13.30 16.39
C PRO A 147 -14.38 -12.45 16.07
N LEU A 148 -13.17 -12.97 16.28
CA LEU A 148 -11.91 -12.26 16.00
C LEU A 148 -11.45 -12.41 14.55
N PHE A 149 -11.99 -13.38 13.80
CA PHE A 149 -11.54 -13.66 12.45
C PHE A 149 -11.79 -12.47 11.49
N PRO A 150 -12.96 -11.81 11.50
CA PRO A 150 -13.17 -10.60 10.69
C PRO A 150 -12.19 -9.48 11.03
N ASN A 151 -11.90 -9.26 12.33
CA ASN A 151 -10.94 -8.23 12.75
C ASN A 151 -9.51 -8.55 12.27
N TYR A 152 -9.14 -9.84 12.28
CA TYR A 152 -7.86 -10.29 11.76
C TYR A 152 -7.77 -10.08 10.24
N CYS A 153 -8.78 -10.47 9.46
CA CYS A 153 -8.81 -10.21 8.02
C CYS A 153 -8.71 -8.71 7.72
N ARG A 154 -9.47 -7.87 8.43
CA ARG A 154 -9.46 -6.41 8.28
C ARG A 154 -8.08 -5.80 8.58
N LEU A 155 -7.42 -6.28 9.64
CA LEU A 155 -6.08 -5.82 10.02
C LEU A 155 -5.06 -6.08 8.90
N LEU A 156 -5.13 -7.26 8.26
CA LEU A 156 -4.23 -7.60 7.16
C LEU A 156 -4.56 -6.81 5.89
N SER A 157 -5.84 -6.76 5.49
CA SER A 157 -6.26 -6.12 4.23
C SER A 157 -6.19 -4.61 4.23
N GLY A 158 -6.26 -3.95 5.39
CA GLY A 158 -6.19 -2.50 5.46
C GLY A 158 -4.81 -1.89 5.23
N ALA A 159 -3.74 -2.70 5.22
CA ALA A 159 -2.37 -2.21 5.37
C ALA A 159 -2.25 -1.18 6.53
N THR A 160 -3.04 -1.37 7.60
CA THR A 160 -3.30 -0.35 8.63
C THR A 160 -2.01 0.14 9.28
N THR A 161 -1.06 -0.78 9.50
CA THR A 161 0.23 -0.43 10.08
C THR A 161 1.03 0.49 9.17
N ALA A 162 1.10 0.20 7.86
CA ALA A 162 1.73 1.09 6.89
C ALA A 162 1.04 2.46 6.88
N SER A 163 -0.28 2.50 6.68
CA SER A 163 -1.05 3.74 6.57
C SER A 163 -0.85 4.68 7.76
N VAL A 164 -0.85 4.14 8.99
CA VAL A 164 -0.59 4.94 10.20
C VAL A 164 0.88 5.39 10.29
N LEU A 165 1.84 4.53 9.95
CA LEU A 165 3.26 4.91 9.99
C LEU A 165 3.61 6.01 8.98
N LEU A 166 2.94 6.04 7.83
CA LEU A 166 3.13 7.07 6.81
C LEU A 166 2.74 8.48 7.28
N ILE A 167 1.93 8.60 8.34
CA ILE A 167 1.56 9.90 8.95
C ILE A 167 2.80 10.60 9.52
N PHE A 168 3.78 9.88 10.04
CA PHE A 168 4.90 10.48 10.73
C PHE A 168 6.03 10.84 9.76
N PRO A 169 6.59 12.05 9.79
CA PRO A 169 7.73 12.39 8.95
C PRO A 169 8.99 11.66 9.43
N ALA A 170 9.89 11.35 8.51
CA ALA A 170 11.16 10.66 8.78
C ALA A 170 12.06 11.35 9.81
N THR A 171 11.88 12.67 9.98
CA THR A 171 12.63 13.51 10.91
C THR A 171 12.19 13.34 12.36
N VAL A 172 11.00 12.78 12.62
CA VAL A 172 10.50 12.54 13.97
C VAL A 172 11.00 11.17 14.43
N PRO A 173 11.73 11.08 15.55
CA PRO A 173 12.17 9.82 16.13
C PRO A 173 10.98 8.90 16.46
N VAL A 174 11.11 7.62 16.15
CA VAL A 174 10.07 6.61 16.41
C VAL A 174 9.62 6.58 17.87
N GLN A 175 10.53 6.86 18.81
CA GLN A 175 10.27 6.89 20.24
C GLN A 175 9.23 7.95 20.64
N GLU A 176 9.05 8.99 19.83
CA GLU A 176 8.10 10.08 20.12
C GLU A 176 6.65 9.70 19.79
N TYR A 177 6.42 8.71 18.91
CA TYR A 177 5.07 8.33 18.48
C TYR A 177 4.76 6.83 18.57
N ILE A 178 5.73 5.95 18.79
CA ILE A 178 5.50 4.49 18.77
C ILE A 178 4.39 4.05 19.73
N GLN A 179 4.25 4.75 20.87
CA GLN A 179 3.25 4.43 21.88
C GLN A 179 1.82 4.81 21.45
N SER A 180 1.65 5.71 20.47
CA SER A 180 0.32 6.07 19.94
C SER A 180 -0.14 5.12 18.83
N LEU A 181 0.74 4.29 18.29
CA LEU A 181 0.40 3.38 17.18
C LEU A 181 -0.77 2.43 17.50
N PRO A 182 -0.85 1.76 18.67
CA PRO A 182 -1.97 0.86 18.98
C PRO A 182 -3.33 1.57 18.96
N ASP A 183 -3.38 2.81 19.45
CA ASP A 183 -4.60 3.62 19.46
C ASP A 183 -4.98 4.03 18.03
N LEU A 184 -4.00 4.47 17.23
CA LEU A 184 -4.21 4.82 15.82
C LEU A 184 -4.66 3.63 14.98
N PHE A 185 -4.09 2.43 15.22
CA PHE A 185 -4.54 1.19 14.57
C PHE A 185 -5.99 0.86 14.94
N THR A 186 -6.37 1.08 16.20
CA THR A 186 -7.75 0.87 16.64
C THR A 186 -8.69 1.81 15.91
N VAL A 187 -8.38 3.10 15.84
CA VAL A 187 -9.20 4.06 15.08
C VAL A 187 -9.33 3.61 13.63
N MET A 188 -8.20 3.37 12.95
CA MET A 188 -8.20 3.07 11.52
C MET A 188 -8.92 1.76 11.17
N ASN A 189 -8.81 0.72 12.01
CA ASN A 189 -9.52 -0.55 11.80
C ASN A 189 -11.04 -0.45 12.05
N HIS A 190 -11.52 0.59 12.73
CA HIS A 190 -12.95 0.80 13.01
C HIS A 190 -13.58 1.95 12.21
N THR A 191 -12.84 2.67 11.37
CA THR A 191 -13.31 3.88 10.66
C THR A 191 -13.42 3.78 9.14
N GLU A 192 -13.53 2.58 8.55
CA GLU A 192 -13.92 2.43 7.13
C GLU A 192 -14.93 1.30 6.94
#